data_AF-A0A9E2XLQ8-F1
#
_entry.id   AF-A0A9E2XLQ8-F1
#
_cell.length_a   1.000
_cell.length_b   1.000
_cell.length_c   1.000
_cell.angle_alpha   90.00
_cell.angle_beta   90.00
_cell.angle_gamma   90.00
#
_symmetry.space_group_name_H-M   'P 1'
#
loop_
_entity.id
_entity.type
_entity.pdbx_description
1 polymer ?
#
loop_
_entity_poly.entity_id
_entity_poly.type
_entity_poly.pdbx_seq_one_letter_code
_entity_poly.pdbx_strand_id
1 'polypeptide(L)'
;MGTPLTDDDLLGLLRKEESAASNYQQSALSQTRLAALAYYDRDLYGDEQEGLSQVVTSEFADVIDSLMPPLMRVFTSTDDVAEFTPVRPGEEQWAREASQYVPYVFMRQNDGFRILYWLIKDALMYRL
;
A
#
# COMPACT_ATOMS: atom_id res chain seq x y z
N MET A 1 -30.35 -9.77 -25.96
CA MET A 1 -30.43 -9.39 -24.53
C MET A 1 -29.84 -10.54 -23.75
N GLY A 2 -28.71 -10.33 -23.07
CA GLY A 2 -28.06 -11.37 -22.26
C GLY A 2 -28.99 -11.78 -21.13
N THR A 3 -29.24 -13.08 -21.00
CA THR A 3 -29.95 -13.64 -19.85
C THR A 3 -29.27 -13.17 -18.56
N PRO A 4 -30.02 -12.64 -17.57
CA PRO A 4 -29.43 -12.25 -16.30
C PRO A 4 -28.76 -13.48 -15.67
N LEU A 5 -27.53 -13.29 -15.21
CA LEU A 5 -26.76 -14.32 -14.53
C LEU A 5 -27.54 -14.73 -13.27
N THR A 6 -27.84 -16.01 -13.10
CA THR A 6 -28.45 -16.53 -11.89
C THR A 6 -27.48 -16.40 -10.71
N ASP A 7 -27.98 -16.15 -9.50
CA ASP A 7 -27.14 -15.91 -8.31
C ASP A 7 -26.12 -17.03 -8.08
N ASP A 8 -26.49 -18.28 -8.37
CA ASP A 8 -25.61 -19.45 -8.28
C ASP A 8 -24.45 -19.41 -9.29
N ASP A 9 -24.70 -18.93 -10.52
CA ASP A 9 -23.69 -18.78 -11.55
C ASP A 9 -22.74 -17.61 -11.21
N LEU A 10 -23.27 -16.53 -10.63
CA LEU A 10 -22.47 -15.40 -10.13
C LEU A 10 -21.58 -15.84 -8.97
N LEU A 11 -22.10 -16.62 -8.04
CA LEU A 11 -21.36 -17.17 -6.90
C LEU A 11 -20.27 -18.14 -7.36
N GLY A 12 -20.56 -18.99 -8.35
CA GLY A 12 -19.59 -19.88 -8.98
C GLY A 12 -18.44 -19.12 -9.63
N LEU A 13 -18.74 -18.04 -10.37
CA LEU A 13 -17.75 -17.18 -11.00
C LEU A 13 -16.89 -16.44 -9.95
N LEU A 14 -17.52 -15.81 -8.96
CA LEU A 14 -16.83 -15.10 -7.88
C LEU A 14 -15.87 -16.02 -7.11
N ARG A 15 -16.30 -17.22 -6.73
CA ARG A 15 -15.45 -18.19 -6.02
C ARG A 15 -14.27 -18.67 -6.87
N LYS A 16 -14.48 -18.82 -8.17
CA LYS A 16 -13.43 -19.19 -9.11
C LYS A 16 -12.38 -18.07 -9.21
N GLU A 17 -12.81 -16.83 -9.37
CA GLU A 17 -11.92 -15.67 -9.41
C GLU A 17 -11.21 -15.45 -8.06
N GLU A 18 -11.91 -15.63 -6.94
CA GLU A 18 -11.34 -15.55 -5.60
C GLU A 18 -10.24 -16.61 -5.39
N SER A 19 -10.50 -17.86 -5.77
CA SER A 19 -9.51 -18.93 -5.69
C SER A 19 -8.30 -18.67 -6.60
N ALA A 20 -8.54 -18.18 -7.83
CA ALA A 20 -7.47 -17.83 -8.75
C ALA A 20 -6.60 -16.67 -8.22
N ALA A 21 -7.23 -15.62 -7.68
CA ALA A 21 -6.55 -14.49 -7.09
C ALA A 21 -5.74 -14.89 -5.84
N SER A 22 -6.32 -15.70 -4.95
CA SER A 22 -5.67 -16.21 -3.75
C SER A 22 -4.40 -17.01 -4.07
N ASN A 23 -4.47 -17.90 -5.06
CA ASN A 23 -3.32 -18.70 -5.49
C ASN A 23 -2.17 -17.83 -6.04
N TYR A 24 -2.47 -16.79 -6.83
CA TYR A 24 -1.45 -15.86 -7.34
C TYR A 24 -0.82 -15.02 -6.21
N GLN A 25 -1.63 -14.56 -5.26
CA GLN A 25 -1.15 -13.82 -4.08
C GLN A 25 -0.22 -14.68 -3.22
N GLN A 26 -0.53 -15.98 -3.06
CA GLN A 26 0.26 -16.91 -2.27
C GLN A 26 1.58 -17.35 -2.92
N SER A 27 1.64 -17.51 -4.25
CA SER A 27 2.80 -18.19 -4.86
C SER A 27 4.02 -17.30 -5.07
N ALA A 28 3.85 -16.03 -5.48
CA ALA A 28 4.98 -15.17 -5.89
C ALA A 28 5.27 -14.02 -4.92
N LEU A 29 4.22 -13.35 -4.42
CA LEU A 29 4.37 -12.15 -3.58
C LEU A 29 4.41 -12.47 -2.08
N SER A 30 3.80 -13.58 -1.65
CA SER A 30 3.70 -13.91 -0.22
C SER A 30 5.05 -14.23 0.40
N GLN A 31 5.95 -14.95 -0.27
CA GLN A 31 7.21 -15.37 0.35
C GLN A 31 8.14 -14.19 0.62
N THR A 32 8.29 -13.28 -0.36
CA THR A 32 9.09 -12.06 -0.17
C THR A 32 8.48 -11.14 0.87
N ARG A 33 7.15 -11.02 0.92
CA ARG A 33 6.43 -10.24 1.94
C ARG A 33 6.64 -10.81 3.35
N LEU A 34 6.51 -12.13 3.50
CA LEU A 34 6.73 -12.81 4.78
C LEU A 34 8.18 -12.69 5.23
N ALA A 35 9.15 -12.85 4.31
CA ALA A 35 10.55 -12.67 4.65
C ALA A 35 10.86 -11.22 5.08
N ALA A 36 10.36 -10.22 4.35
CA ALA A 36 10.54 -8.82 4.73
C ALA A 36 9.92 -8.47 6.08
N LEU A 37 8.75 -9.06 6.42
CA LEU A 37 8.15 -8.95 7.75
C LEU A 37 9.04 -9.57 8.82
N ALA A 38 9.52 -10.81 8.61
CA ALA A 38 10.42 -11.48 9.54
C ALA A 38 11.71 -10.67 9.79
N TYR A 39 12.31 -10.08 8.75
CA TYR A 39 13.47 -9.19 8.89
C TYR A 39 13.13 -7.89 9.66
N TYR A 40 11.94 -7.35 9.48
CA TYR A 40 11.50 -6.14 10.18
C TYR A 40 11.21 -6.42 11.67
N ASP A 41 10.52 -7.52 11.96
CA ASP A 41 10.15 -7.94 13.32
C ASP A 41 11.33 -8.59 14.08
N ARG A 42 12.45 -8.83 13.37
CA ARG A 42 13.67 -9.49 13.89
C ARG A 42 13.41 -10.91 14.34
N ASP A 43 12.56 -11.61 13.60
CA ASP A 43 12.32 -13.03 13.77
C ASP A 43 13.61 -13.82 13.52
N LEU A 44 13.71 -14.95 14.20
CA LEU A 44 14.79 -15.91 14.04
C LEU A 44 14.79 -16.48 12.61
N TYR A 45 15.98 -16.74 12.07
CA TYR A 45 16.22 -17.25 10.72
C TYR A 45 15.85 -18.74 10.56
N GLY A 46 15.72 -19.46 11.68
CA GLY A 46 15.29 -20.86 11.72
C GLY A 46 16.41 -21.88 11.46
N ASP A 47 17.66 -21.42 11.33
CA ASP A 47 18.87 -22.23 11.19
C ASP A 47 19.83 -22.10 12.40
N GLU A 48 19.34 -21.53 13.51
CA GLU A 48 20.14 -21.32 14.71
C GLU A 48 20.60 -22.63 15.36
N GLN A 49 21.88 -22.69 15.75
CA GLN A 49 22.43 -23.81 16.51
C GLN A 49 22.51 -23.47 17.99
N GLU A 50 22.19 -24.47 18.82
CA GLU A 50 22.22 -24.34 20.28
C GLU A 50 23.65 -24.02 20.77
N GLY A 51 23.78 -22.95 21.56
CA GLY A 51 25.07 -22.45 22.05
C GLY A 51 25.75 -21.40 21.16
N LEU A 52 25.19 -21.07 19.99
CA LEU A 52 25.60 -19.91 19.19
C LEU A 52 24.70 -18.69 19.46
N SER A 53 25.15 -17.52 19.00
CA SER A 53 24.39 -16.27 19.11
C SER A 53 23.07 -16.36 18.32
N GLN A 54 21.96 -16.03 18.97
CA GLN A 54 20.62 -15.92 18.38
C GLN A 54 20.18 -14.47 18.17
N VAL A 55 21.11 -13.51 18.26
CA VAL A 55 20.80 -12.08 18.11
C VAL A 55 20.59 -11.76 16.63
N VAL A 56 19.38 -11.30 16.30
CA VAL A 56 19.02 -10.78 14.98
C VAL A 56 19.22 -9.26 14.97
N THR A 57 19.90 -8.75 13.95
CA THR A 57 20.19 -7.31 13.83
C THR A 57 18.96 -6.52 13.41
N SER A 58 18.92 -5.25 13.81
CA SER A 58 17.80 -4.34 13.58
C SER A 58 17.89 -3.52 12.30
N GLU A 59 18.96 -3.71 11.52
CA GLU A 59 19.36 -2.79 10.46
C GLU A 59 18.27 -2.54 9.42
N PHE A 60 17.48 -3.58 9.08
CA PHE A 60 16.37 -3.44 8.14
C PHE A 60 15.26 -2.50 8.67
N ALA A 61 14.82 -2.71 9.90
CA ALA A 61 13.81 -1.87 10.55
C ALA A 61 14.33 -0.44 10.76
N ASP A 62 15.58 -0.30 11.20
CA ASP A 62 16.20 0.99 11.46
C ASP A 62 16.32 1.84 10.19
N VAL A 63 16.68 1.22 9.05
CA VAL A 63 16.72 1.91 7.76
C VAL A 63 15.34 2.37 7.33
N ILE A 64 14.32 1.49 7.39
CA ILE A 64 12.95 1.84 7.02
C ILE A 64 12.43 3.00 7.88
N ASP A 65 12.51 2.87 9.20
CA ASP A 65 11.98 3.86 10.13
C ASP A 65 12.77 5.18 10.05
N SER A 66 14.05 5.16 9.66
CA SER A 66 14.83 6.39 9.40
C SER A 66 14.39 7.13 8.13
N LEU A 67 13.91 6.43 7.12
CA LEU A 67 13.46 6.99 5.84
C LEU A 67 12.00 7.47 5.88
N MET A 68 11.21 6.98 6.81
CA MET A 68 9.80 7.37 6.96
C MET A 68 9.62 8.88 7.22
N PRO A 69 10.28 9.54 8.20
CA PRO A 69 10.09 10.97 8.47
C PRO A 69 10.44 11.91 7.32
N PRO A 70 11.56 11.76 6.58
CA PRO A 70 11.83 12.62 5.43
C PRO A 70 10.83 12.40 4.29
N LEU A 71 10.43 11.17 4.00
CA LEU A 71 9.45 10.89 2.94
C LEU A 71 8.06 11.42 3.29
N MET A 72 7.58 11.16 4.52
CA MET A 72 6.32 11.72 4.99
C MET A 72 6.31 13.23 4.90
N ARG A 73 7.40 13.91 5.30
CA ARG A 73 7.51 15.35 5.11
C ARG A 73 7.32 15.73 3.64
N VAL A 74 8.05 15.13 2.69
CA VAL A 74 7.92 15.48 1.26
C VAL A 74 6.46 15.39 0.78
N PHE A 75 5.73 14.35 1.17
CA PHE A 75 4.36 14.12 0.71
C PHE A 75 3.25 14.81 1.53
N THR A 76 3.54 15.26 2.76
CA THR A 76 2.56 15.91 3.65
C THR A 76 2.93 17.34 4.03
N SER A 77 3.97 17.92 3.42
CA SER A 77 4.41 19.30 3.73
C SER A 77 3.41 20.36 3.29
N THR A 78 2.57 20.04 2.32
CA THR A 78 1.64 20.99 1.70
C THR A 78 0.23 20.42 1.80
N ASP A 79 -0.73 21.30 2.09
CA ASP A 79 -2.16 20.94 2.10
C ASP A 79 -2.67 20.57 0.68
N ASP A 80 -1.95 20.98 -0.37
CA ASP A 80 -2.21 20.66 -1.76
C ASP A 80 -1.51 19.35 -2.17
N VAL A 81 -2.17 18.24 -1.86
CA VAL A 81 -1.68 16.88 -2.22
C VAL A 81 -1.74 16.63 -3.73
N ALA A 82 -2.65 17.31 -4.43
CA ALA A 82 -2.84 17.18 -5.87
C ALA A 82 -3.36 18.49 -6.46
N GLU A 83 -2.75 18.91 -7.57
CA GLU A 83 -3.17 20.06 -8.37
C GLU A 83 -3.66 19.58 -9.74
N PHE A 84 -4.82 20.08 -10.17
CA PHE A 84 -5.39 19.80 -11.48
C PHE A 84 -5.25 21.02 -12.37
N THR A 85 -4.65 20.82 -13.55
CA THR A 85 -4.50 21.86 -14.56
C THR A 85 -5.58 21.71 -15.65
N PRO A 86 -6.17 22.82 -16.12
CA PRO A 86 -7.19 22.76 -17.18
C PRO A 86 -6.56 22.34 -18.50
N VAL A 87 -7.17 21.37 -19.18
CA VAL A 87 -6.68 20.87 -20.49
C VAL A 87 -7.30 21.65 -21.65
N ARG A 88 -8.51 22.20 -21.46
CA ARG A 88 -9.23 22.98 -22.47
C ARG A 88 -9.65 24.36 -21.96
N PRO A 89 -9.78 25.35 -22.87
CA PRO A 89 -10.37 26.64 -22.53
C PRO A 89 -11.79 26.46 -21.97
N GLY A 90 -12.09 27.08 -20.82
CA GLY A 90 -13.38 26.96 -20.15
C GLY A 90 -13.46 25.90 -19.04
N GLU A 91 -12.44 25.07 -18.84
CA GLU A 91 -12.36 24.10 -17.73
C GLU A 91 -11.64 24.65 -16.49
N GLU A 92 -11.25 25.93 -16.52
CA GLU A 92 -10.48 26.59 -15.44
C GLU A 92 -11.20 26.56 -14.09
N GLN A 93 -12.52 26.73 -14.09
CA GLN A 93 -13.33 26.65 -12.88
C GLN A 93 -13.35 25.21 -12.32
N TRP A 94 -13.58 24.22 -13.18
CA TRP A 94 -13.61 22.82 -12.79
C TRP A 94 -12.27 22.34 -12.25
N ALA A 95 -11.17 22.72 -12.90
CA ALA A 95 -9.82 22.41 -12.45
C ALA A 95 -9.53 23.02 -11.07
N ARG A 96 -9.96 24.27 -10.84
CA ARG A 96 -9.82 24.94 -9.55
C ARG A 96 -10.63 24.28 -8.44
N GLU A 97 -11.89 23.95 -8.72
CA GLU A 97 -12.77 23.29 -7.75
C GLU A 97 -12.25 21.88 -7.41
N ALA A 98 -11.81 21.11 -8.41
CA ALA A 98 -11.21 19.80 -8.20
C ALA A 98 -9.94 19.87 -7.35
N SER A 99 -9.07 20.85 -7.62
CA SER A 99 -7.83 21.07 -6.84
C SER A 99 -8.09 21.46 -5.39
N GLN A 100 -9.22 22.09 -5.08
CA GLN A 100 -9.58 22.39 -3.70
C GLN A 100 -10.30 21.23 -3.01
N TYR A 101 -11.15 20.50 -3.75
CA TYR A 101 -12.01 19.48 -3.19
C TYR A 101 -11.28 18.16 -2.95
N VAL A 102 -10.41 17.72 -3.87
CA VAL A 102 -9.74 16.42 -3.76
C VAL A 102 -8.82 16.34 -2.54
N PRO A 103 -7.94 17.33 -2.26
CA PRO A 103 -7.14 17.31 -1.03
C PRO A 103 -8.00 17.40 0.23
N TYR A 104 -9.11 18.14 0.19
CA TYR A 104 -10.07 18.18 1.31
C TYR A 104 -10.67 16.80 1.62
N VAL A 105 -11.12 16.07 0.61
CA VAL A 105 -11.63 14.69 0.80
C VAL A 105 -10.53 13.76 1.30
N PHE A 106 -9.33 13.86 0.73
CA PHE A 106 -8.23 12.95 1.07
C PHE A 106 -7.66 13.19 2.48
N MET A 107 -7.45 14.45 2.88
CA MET A 107 -6.80 14.78 4.15
C MET A 107 -7.78 15.06 5.30
N ARG A 108 -9.00 15.54 5.03
CA ARG A 108 -9.99 15.82 6.10
C ARG A 108 -11.06 14.76 6.25
N GLN A 109 -11.62 14.25 5.14
CA GLN A 109 -12.67 13.23 5.25
C GLN A 109 -12.09 11.83 5.45
N ASN A 110 -10.90 11.60 4.91
CA ASN A 110 -10.12 10.40 5.12
C ASN A 110 -8.87 10.72 5.95
N ASP A 111 -8.29 9.69 6.57
CA ASP A 111 -7.01 9.79 7.26
C ASP A 111 -5.86 9.71 6.25
N GLY A 112 -5.78 10.72 5.37
CA GLY A 112 -4.82 10.77 4.26
C GLY A 112 -3.36 10.66 4.72
N PHE A 113 -3.04 11.22 5.89
CA PHE A 113 -1.73 11.05 6.51
C PHE A 113 -1.41 9.59 6.78
N ARG A 114 -2.33 8.86 7.42
CA ARG A 114 -2.14 7.43 7.72
C ARG A 114 -2.14 6.57 6.47
N ILE A 115 -2.93 6.91 5.46
CA ILE A 115 -2.93 6.23 4.16
C ILE A 115 -1.55 6.36 3.50
N LEU A 116 -0.98 7.57 3.45
CA LEU A 116 0.36 7.80 2.92
C LEU A 116 1.43 7.10 3.75
N TYR A 117 1.30 7.11 5.08
CA TYR A 117 2.21 6.40 5.98
C TYR A 117 2.27 4.90 5.65
N TRP A 118 1.12 4.23 5.57
CA TRP A 118 1.09 2.81 5.26
C TRP A 118 1.54 2.51 3.84
N LEU A 119 1.15 3.35 2.86
CA LEU A 119 1.59 3.20 1.48
C LEU A 119 3.11 3.26 1.35
N ILE A 120 3.74 4.26 1.97
CA ILE A 120 5.20 4.44 1.93
C ILE A 120 5.88 3.29 2.69
N LYS A 121 5.37 2.92 3.86
CA LYS A 121 5.92 1.82 4.65
C LYS A 121 5.86 0.49 3.88
N ASP A 122 4.72 0.17 3.28
CA ASP A 122 4.55 -1.03 2.46
C ASP A 122 5.46 -1.00 1.21
N ALA A 123 5.64 0.17 0.59
CA ALA A 123 6.55 0.32 -0.55
C ALA A 123 8.01 0.05 -0.17
N LEU A 124 8.45 0.55 0.98
CA LEU A 124 9.80 0.32 1.52
C LEU A 124 9.99 -1.14 1.96
N MET A 125 8.96 -1.77 2.53
CA MET A 125 9.03 -3.15 3.02
C MET A 125 8.98 -4.18 1.89
N TYR A 126 8.08 -4.03 0.92
CA TYR A 126 7.72 -5.12 0.01
C TYR A 126 8.22 -4.98 -1.42
N ARG A 127 9.02 -3.94 -1.72
CA ARG A 127 9.56 -3.66 -3.06
C ARG A 127 8.48 -3.86 -4.14
N LEU A 128 7.56 -2.89 -4.22
CA LEU A 128 6.47 -2.85 -5.21
C LEU A 128 6.96 -3.17 -6.64
#